data_AF-W4QZE5-F1
#
_entry.id   AF-W4QZE5-F1
#
_cell.length_a   1.000
_cell.length_b   1.000
_cell.length_c   1.000
_cell.angle_alpha   90.00
_cell.angle_beta   90.00
_cell.angle_gamma   90.00
#
_symmetry.space_group_name_H-M   'P 1'
#
loop_
_entity.id
_entity.type
_entity.pdbx_description
1 polymer ?
#
loop_
_entity_poly.entity_id
_entity_poly.type
_entity_poly.pdbx_seq_one_letter_code
_entity_poly.pdbx_strand_id
1 'polypeptide(L)'
;MNEYQSILNGIFVCGLPAVNRVIEKEQAQVVVDVRVEVDETEARQKVATKYVPLVDGKPNQAALLQEAIAHVVTAYQEGKKIVLH
;
A
#
# COMPACT_ATOMS: atom_id res chain seq x y z
N MET A 1 3.29 18.60 8.10
CA MET A 1 3.66 17.80 6.91
C MET A 1 2.46 16.96 6.51
N ASN A 2 2.17 16.79 5.22
CA ASN A 2 1.12 15.87 4.78
C ASN A 2 1.61 14.44 5.08
N GLU A 3 0.83 13.69 5.87
CA GLU A 3 1.18 12.33 6.31
C GLU A 3 1.02 11.28 5.19
N TYR A 4 0.36 11.64 4.09
CA TYR A 4 0.16 10.81 2.90
C TYR A 4 0.01 11.69 1.65
N GLN A 5 0.22 11.10 0.48
CA GLN A 5 0.07 11.74 -0.82
C GLN A 5 -0.93 10.98 -1.68
N SER A 6 -1.78 11.70 -2.43
CA SER A 6 -2.57 11.11 -3.51
C SER A 6 -1.77 11.18 -4.81
N ILE A 7 -1.58 10.04 -5.48
CA ILE A 7 -1.00 10.00 -6.83
C ILE A 7 -2.08 10.36 -7.84
N LEU A 8 -3.23 9.71 -7.71
CA LEU A 8 -4.44 9.86 -8.50
C LEU A 8 -5.62 9.76 -7.53
N ASN A 9 -6.79 10.27 -7.93
CA ASN A 9 -7.99 10.10 -7.12
C ASN A 9 -8.24 8.60 -6.86
N GLY A 10 -8.21 8.19 -5.58
CA GLY A 10 -8.37 6.79 -5.19
C GLY A 10 -7.08 5.97 -5.04
N ILE A 11 -5.90 6.54 -5.33
CA ILE A 11 -4.60 5.91 -5.07
C ILE A 11 -3.77 6.81 -4.16
N PHE A 12 -3.37 6.27 -3.01
CA PHE A 12 -2.64 6.98 -1.98
C PHE A 12 -1.32 6.28 -1.64
N VAL A 13 -0.29 7.05 -1.32
CA VAL A 13 1.00 6.56 -0.85
C VAL A 13 1.34 7.17 0.49
N CYS A 14 1.79 6.35 1.43
CA CYS A 14 2.25 6.82 2.72
C CYS A 14 3.14 5.79 3.44
N GLY A 15 3.81 6.24 4.50
CA GLY A 15 4.45 5.34 5.45
C GLY A 15 3.44 4.72 6.42
N LEU A 16 3.89 3.69 7.15
CA LEU A 16 3.08 2.91 8.08
C LEU A 16 2.20 3.76 9.02
N PRO A 17 2.72 4.83 9.67
CA PRO A 17 1.94 5.58 10.65
C PRO A 17 0.65 6.19 10.10
N ALA A 18 0.59 6.40 8.78
CA ALA A 18 -0.55 7.04 8.12
C ALA A 18 -1.51 6.04 7.47
N VAL A 19 -1.19 4.75 7.36
CA VAL A 19 -2.00 3.76 6.63
C VAL A 19 -3.42 3.69 7.18
N ASN A 20 -3.57 3.52 8.50
CA ASN A 20 -4.88 3.47 9.16
C ASN A 20 -5.68 4.76 8.94
N ARG A 21 -5.01 5.92 8.96
CA ARG A 21 -5.65 7.20 8.71
C ARG A 21 -6.18 7.32 7.29
N VAL A 22 -5.45 6.82 6.29
CA VAL A 22 -5.90 6.81 4.90
C VAL A 22 -7.06 5.82 4.72
N ILE A 23 -6.98 4.63 5.33
CA ILE A 23 -8.08 3.65 5.35
C ILE A 23 -9.37 4.31 5.86
N GLU A 24 -9.31 4.98 7.00
CA GLU A 24 -10.50 5.55 7.65
C GLU A 24 -11.02 6.80 6.93
N LYS A 25 -10.13 7.74 6.60
CA LYS A 25 -10.53 9.04 6.03
C LYS A 25 -10.93 8.93 4.56
N GLU A 26 -10.15 8.20 3.78
CA GLU A 26 -10.39 8.07 2.33
C GLU A 26 -11.29 6.88 2.02
N GLN A 27 -11.61 6.04 3.00
CA GLN A 27 -12.34 4.78 2.82
C GLN A 27 -11.59 3.84 1.88
N ALA A 28 -10.27 3.73 2.06
CA ALA A 28 -9.46 2.79 1.30
C ALA A 28 -9.84 1.36 1.66
N GLN A 29 -9.94 0.51 0.64
CA GLN A 29 -10.43 -0.87 0.74
C GLN A 29 -9.31 -1.89 0.55
N VAL A 30 -8.18 -1.45 0.02
CA VAL A 30 -7.02 -2.30 -0.26
C VAL A 30 -5.76 -1.61 0.23
N VAL A 31 -4.89 -2.38 0.87
CA VAL A 31 -3.50 -1.99 1.14
C VAL A 31 -2.59 -2.90 0.32
N VAL A 32 -1.63 -2.31 -0.38
CA VAL A 32 -0.49 -3.03 -0.95
C VAL A 32 0.71 -2.66 -0.09
N ASP A 33 1.16 -3.59 0.76
CA ASP A 33 2.29 -3.40 1.68
C ASP A 33 3.54 -3.98 1.03
N VAL A 34 4.56 -3.13 0.82
CA VAL A 34 5.82 -3.54 0.19
C VAL A 34 6.95 -3.79 1.17
N ARG A 35 6.70 -3.76 2.48
CA ARG A 35 7.75 -3.97 3.47
C ARG A 35 8.19 -5.44 3.50
N VAL A 36 9.50 -5.65 3.68
CA VAL A 36 10.04 -6.99 3.92
C VAL A 36 9.87 -7.42 5.38
N GLU A 37 9.96 -6.47 6.32
CA GLU A 37 9.77 -6.72 7.75
C GLU A 37 8.37 -6.26 8.14
N VAL A 38 7.54 -7.22 8.53
CA VAL A 38 6.25 -6.96 9.17
C VAL A 38 6.42 -7.33 10.63
N ASP A 39 6.29 -6.36 11.52
CA ASP A 39 6.29 -6.64 12.95
C ASP A 39 4.95 -7.32 13.30
N GLU A 40 5.01 -8.56 13.83
CA GLU A 40 3.80 -9.33 14.19
C GLU A 40 2.97 -8.65 15.28
N THR A 41 3.56 -7.68 16.00
CA THR A 41 2.85 -6.85 16.99
C THR A 41 2.09 -5.68 16.36
N GLU A 42 2.32 -5.38 15.07
CA GLU A 42 1.52 -4.40 14.34
C GLU A 42 0.10 -4.93 14.13
N ALA A 43 -0.89 -4.07 14.43
CA ALA A 43 -2.28 -4.40 14.14
C ALA A 43 -2.44 -4.66 12.65
N ARG A 44 -2.93 -5.86 12.29
CA ARG A 44 -3.31 -6.17 10.92
C ARG A 44 -4.26 -5.10 10.39
N GLN A 45 -4.01 -4.63 9.19
CA GLN A 45 -4.88 -3.66 8.54
C GLN A 45 -6.31 -4.21 8.48
N LYS A 46 -7.30 -3.36 8.76
CA LYS A 46 -8.73 -3.75 8.81
C LYS A 46 -9.33 -4.08 7.44
N VAL A 47 -8.53 -4.00 6.37
CA VAL A 47 -8.94 -4.13 4.97
C VAL A 47 -8.08 -5.14 4.24
N ALA A 48 -8.48 -5.52 3.04
CA ALA A 48 -7.74 -6.49 2.23
C ALA A 48 -6.30 -6.00 2.02
N THR A 49 -5.32 -6.82 2.42
CA THR A 49 -3.90 -6.46 2.34
C THR A 49 -3.16 -7.46 1.46
N LYS A 50 -2.46 -6.95 0.45
CA LYS A 50 -1.56 -7.72 -0.39
C LYS A 50 -0.13 -7.37 -0.01
N TYR A 51 0.65 -8.38 0.37
CA TYR A 51 2.07 -8.23 0.70
C TYR A 51 2.92 -8.52 -0.53
N VAL A 52 3.80 -7.57 -0.89
CA VAL A 52 4.79 -7.72 -1.97
C VAL A 52 6.15 -7.22 -1.46
N PRO A 53 6.89 -8.05 -0.71
CA PRO A 53 8.04 -7.60 0.07
C PRO A 53 9.19 -7.15 -0.84
N LEU A 54 9.56 -5.87 -0.71
CA LEU A 54 10.72 -5.24 -1.34
C LEU A 54 11.79 -5.00 -0.26
N VAL A 55 12.99 -5.51 -0.50
CA VAL A 55 14.14 -5.31 0.40
C VAL A 55 14.79 -3.97 0.11
N ASP A 56 14.92 -3.10 1.11
CA ASP A 56 15.57 -1.81 0.93
C ASP A 56 17.04 -1.96 0.47
N GLY A 57 17.49 -1.06 -0.40
CA GLY A 57 18.85 -1.06 -0.95
C GLY A 57 19.22 -2.25 -1.86
N LYS A 58 18.31 -3.22 -2.07
CA LYS A 58 18.60 -4.40 -2.89
C LYS A 58 18.25 -4.16 -4.37
N PRO A 59 19.21 -4.34 -5.31
CA PRO A 59 18.95 -4.21 -6.74
C PRO A 59 18.10 -5.37 -7.29
N ASN A 60 17.67 -5.24 -8.54
CA ASN A 60 16.99 -6.30 -9.31
C ASN A 60 15.61 -6.74 -8.78
N GLN A 61 14.87 -5.84 -8.14
CA GLN A 61 13.52 -6.10 -7.64
C GLN A 61 12.39 -5.53 -8.53
N ALA A 62 12.71 -5.18 -9.77
CA ALA A 62 11.76 -4.58 -10.71
C ALA A 62 10.51 -5.45 -10.92
N ALA A 63 10.67 -6.79 -10.95
CA ALA A 63 9.54 -7.71 -11.09
C ALA A 63 8.57 -7.66 -9.88
N LEU A 64 9.11 -7.53 -8.66
CA LEU A 64 8.30 -7.39 -7.44
C LEU A 64 7.59 -6.04 -7.42
N LEU A 65 8.29 -4.97 -7.80
CA LEU A 65 7.66 -3.65 -7.93
C LEU A 65 6.54 -3.68 -8.98
N GLN A 66 6.75 -4.38 -10.11
CA GLN A 66 5.73 -4.55 -11.13
C GLN A 66 4.53 -5.36 -10.62
N GLU A 67 4.73 -6.39 -9.81
CA GLU A 67 3.64 -7.12 -9.13
C GLU A 67 2.85 -6.20 -8.21
N ALA A 68 3.52 -5.41 -7.36
CA ALA A 68 2.86 -4.45 -6.47
C ALA A 68 2.00 -3.44 -7.26
N ILE A 69 2.57 -2.88 -8.34
CA ILE A 69 1.86 -1.96 -9.23
C ILE A 69 0.67 -2.66 -9.91
N ALA A 70 0.82 -3.91 -10.36
CA ALA A 70 -0.27 -4.65 -10.98
C ALA A 70 -1.46 -4.84 -10.02
N HIS A 71 -1.19 -5.08 -8.73
CA HIS A 71 -2.23 -5.14 -7.70
C HIS A 71 -2.94 -3.79 -7.49
N VAL A 72 -2.18 -2.69 -7.45
CA VAL A 72 -2.75 -1.33 -7.37
C VAL A 72 -3.65 -1.05 -8.56
N VAL A 73 -3.16 -1.30 -9.78
CA VAL A 73 -3.91 -1.06 -11.03
C VAL A 73 -5.17 -1.90 -11.10
N THR A 74 -5.09 -3.18 -10.76
CA THR A 74 -6.25 -4.09 -10.78
C THR A 74 -7.33 -3.61 -9.81
N ALA A 75 -6.98 -3.32 -8.56
CA ALA A 75 -7.93 -2.81 -7.57
C ALA A 75 -8.52 -1.45 -7.98
N TYR A 76 -7.70 -0.59 -8.60
CA TYR A 76 -8.18 0.70 -9.10
C TYR A 76 -9.19 0.55 -10.24
N GLN A 77 -8.95 -0.37 -11.17
CA GLN A 77 -9.88 -0.70 -12.25
C GLN A 77 -11.20 -1.30 -11.74
N GLU A 78 -11.18 -1.97 -10.59
CA GLU A 78 -12.38 -2.44 -9.89
C GLU A 78 -13.13 -1.32 -9.14
N GLY A 79 -12.65 -0.07 -9.20
CA GLY A 79 -13.26 1.08 -8.53
C GLY A 79 -12.95 1.16 -7.03
N LYS A 80 -11.97 0.39 -6.54
CA LYS A 80 -11.55 0.44 -5.14
C LYS A 80 -10.59 1.60 -4.92
N LYS A 81 -10.53 2.06 -3.67
CA LYS A 81 -9.50 3.01 -3.21
C LYS A 81 -8.37 2.24 -2.53
N ILE A 82 -7.13 2.62 -2.81
CA ILE A 82 -5.93 1.84 -2.49
C ILE A 82 -4.92 2.68 -1.72
N VAL A 83 -4.29 2.07 -0.74
CA VAL A 83 -3.06 2.56 -0.12
C VAL A 83 -1.90 1.69 -0.60
N LEU A 84 -0.92 2.29 -1.27
CA LEU A 84 0.39 1.69 -1.49
C LEU A 84 1.30 2.15 -0.36
N HIS A 85 1.66 1.21 0.50
CA HIS A 85 2.46 1.42 1.69
C HIS A 85 3.85 0.81 1.54
#